data_AF-A0ABD3BZC5-F1
#
_entry.id   AF-A0ABD3BZC5-F1
#
_cell.length_a   1.000
_cell.length_b   1.000
_cell.length_c   1.000
_cell.angle_alpha   90.00
_cell.angle_beta   90.00
_cell.angle_gamma   90.00
#
_symmetry.space_group_name_H-M   'P 1'
#
loop_
_entity.id
_entity.type
_entity.pdbx_description
1 polymer ?
#
loop_
_entity_poly.entity_id
_entity_poly.type
_entity_poly.pdbx_seq_one_letter_code
_entity_poly.pdbx_strand_id
1 'polypeptide(L)'
;MAVAYISSNIFTIFSSSTSLSSHNFHPWSLSKFPFHQSGRSVNCSCKSGLSSTDDLKFILHDALDLSGINTAHARDARIGFCAQIENLSEIERETSISVNGGVDLGRVALYIASEDDSIISHSSVPLPVDDFIDRLDSLSTDYCSRYSSSFGSSPQAFLDCLDRYLYVDKGFRRTNARNQVEQRALYLHSVLTHRSGSVSMLCVIYSDILKMLRMWGFLHFDVEIFFPRDPYSSPRGYQKQKSKESDQAHIMTTQSLLVEILNDLKNAFWPFQLDHATSPFLRAAHAAQCSQDPKILRKALELASAKAARHRLQRGVWTSVRFGDMRRALSACERLILLKTGPKDLRDYAVLLYHCGFYEESLHYLNLYQVNKMCTLNTSTFPQSFSTNDLEEDDAVEKLIIRVNLILMEEGWCRQQRVDKGNLFNDSEPW
;
A
#
# COMPACT_ATOMS: atom_id res chain seq x y z
N MET A 1 41.44 48.56 -12.35
CA MET A 1 40.19 48.12 -11.69
C MET A 1 40.27 46.62 -11.52
N ALA A 2 39.99 46.17 -10.30
CA ALA A 2 40.56 44.98 -9.70
C ALA A 2 40.06 43.65 -10.28
N VAL A 3 41.02 42.74 -10.41
CA VAL A 3 40.88 41.29 -10.56
C VAL A 3 40.63 40.71 -9.17
N ALA A 4 39.68 39.77 -9.04
CA ALA A 4 39.55 38.95 -7.84
C ALA A 4 39.40 37.47 -8.25
N TYR A 5 40.54 36.79 -8.20
CA TYR A 5 40.66 35.36 -7.93
C TYR A 5 40.05 35.05 -6.55
N ILE A 6 39.31 33.95 -6.43
CA ILE A 6 39.11 33.29 -5.14
C ILE A 6 39.69 31.88 -5.24
N SER A 7 40.73 31.69 -4.45
CA SER A 7 41.51 30.48 -4.25
C SER A 7 40.79 29.46 -3.38
N SER A 8 41.04 28.19 -3.71
CA SER A 8 41.01 27.02 -2.85
C SER A 8 41.59 27.26 -1.45
N ASN A 9 40.98 26.66 -0.42
CA ASN A 9 41.71 26.19 0.75
C ASN A 9 41.10 24.89 1.31
N ILE A 10 41.94 23.86 1.24
CA ILE A 10 41.92 22.61 1.99
C ILE A 10 42.38 22.93 3.41
N PHE A 11 41.70 22.39 4.44
CA PHE A 11 42.26 22.22 5.79
C PHE A 11 41.69 20.92 6.37
N THR A 12 42.42 19.80 6.30
CA THR A 12 43.28 19.20 7.35
C THR A 12 42.64 19.03 8.73
N ILE A 13 42.18 17.79 8.94
CA ILE A 13 42.44 16.89 10.07
C ILE A 13 43.26 17.52 11.21
N PHE A 14 42.63 17.65 12.38
CA PHE A 14 43.32 17.62 13.66
C PHE A 14 42.73 16.50 14.52
N SER A 15 43.57 15.50 14.77
CA SER A 15 43.40 14.48 15.78
C SER A 15 43.62 15.11 17.15
N SER A 16 42.63 15.00 18.03
CA SER A 16 42.81 15.16 19.47
C SER A 16 42.38 13.87 20.15
N SER A 17 43.39 13.11 20.57
CA SER A 17 43.30 11.94 21.42
C SER A 17 42.94 12.34 22.84
N THR A 18 41.74 11.97 23.28
CA THR A 18 41.42 11.86 24.70
C THR A 18 41.09 10.41 25.00
N SER A 19 42.05 9.78 25.67
CA SER A 19 41.97 8.44 26.26
C SER A 19 40.84 8.40 27.30
N LEU A 20 39.79 7.62 27.01
CA LEU A 20 38.82 7.17 28.00
C LEU A 20 38.83 5.64 28.04
N SER A 21 39.01 5.18 29.27
CA SER A 21 39.10 3.81 29.76
C SER A 21 38.22 2.79 29.02
N SER A 22 38.87 1.73 28.57
CA SER A 22 38.29 0.50 28.05
C SER A 22 37.39 -0.19 29.09
N HIS A 23 36.06 -0.11 28.88
CA HIS A 23 35.17 -1.17 29.30
C HIS A 23 34.90 -2.06 28.10
N ASN A 24 35.45 -3.28 28.13
CA ASN A 24 35.22 -4.33 27.16
C ASN A 24 33.74 -4.71 27.16
N PHE A 25 32.97 -4.19 26.19
CA PHE A 25 31.71 -4.78 25.80
C PHE A 25 31.95 -5.62 24.55
N HIS A 26 31.79 -6.93 24.71
CA HIS A 26 31.86 -7.88 23.59
C HIS A 26 30.84 -7.51 22.50
N PRO A 27 31.20 -7.58 21.22
CA PRO A 27 30.25 -7.38 20.14
C PRO A 27 29.25 -8.54 20.17
N TRP A 28 27.96 -8.24 20.34
CA TRP A 28 26.90 -9.22 20.19
C TRP A 28 26.83 -9.67 18.73
N SER A 29 27.42 -10.82 18.46
CA SER A 29 27.16 -11.58 17.24
C SER A 29 25.74 -12.13 17.33
N LEU A 30 24.80 -11.49 16.63
CA LEU A 30 23.46 -12.01 16.43
C LEU A 30 23.54 -13.14 15.40
N SER A 31 23.40 -14.38 15.85
CA SER A 31 23.10 -15.50 14.98
C SER A 31 21.74 -15.27 14.32
N LYS A 32 21.68 -15.30 12.97
CA LYS A 32 20.44 -15.33 12.20
C LYS A 32 19.54 -16.43 12.77
N PHE A 33 18.44 -16.06 13.43
CA PHE A 33 17.51 -17.02 14.01
C PHE A 33 16.55 -17.52 12.92
N PRO A 34 16.50 -18.83 12.63
CA PRO A 34 15.47 -19.39 11.77
C PRO A 34 14.16 -19.49 12.55
N PHE A 35 13.09 -18.92 12.01
CA PHE A 35 11.72 -19.17 12.46
C PHE A 35 11.40 -20.66 12.24
N HIS A 36 11.23 -21.42 13.33
CA HIS A 36 10.64 -22.76 13.25
C HIS A 36 9.13 -22.68 13.51
N GLN A 37 8.35 -22.95 12.46
CA GLN A 37 6.90 -23.11 12.52
C GLN A 37 6.53 -24.41 13.26
N SER A 38 5.71 -24.31 14.32
CA SER A 38 5.07 -25.46 14.95
C SER A 38 3.60 -25.52 14.50
N GLY A 39 3.33 -26.25 13.42
CA GLY A 39 1.98 -26.49 12.93
C GLY A 39 1.26 -27.57 13.74
N ARG A 40 0.16 -27.20 14.42
CA ARG A 40 -0.93 -28.14 14.74
C ARG A 40 -2.23 -27.55 14.21
N SER A 41 -2.65 -28.06 13.07
CA SER A 41 -3.94 -27.78 12.44
C SER A 41 -5.05 -28.49 13.21
N VAL A 42 -6.06 -27.73 13.64
CA VAL A 42 -7.37 -28.26 14.01
C VAL A 42 -8.37 -27.59 13.08
N ASN A 43 -8.92 -28.36 12.15
CA ASN A 43 -9.89 -27.91 11.16
C ASN A 43 -11.24 -27.60 11.82
N CYS A 44 -11.69 -26.35 11.72
CA CYS A 44 -13.09 -25.96 11.84
C CYS A 44 -13.40 -25.07 10.63
N SER A 45 -14.27 -25.55 9.74
CA SER A 45 -14.59 -24.93 8.44
C SER A 45 -15.93 -24.20 8.53
N CYS A 46 -15.90 -22.87 8.54
CA CYS A 46 -17.05 -22.03 8.24
C CYS A 46 -16.85 -21.43 6.84
N LYS A 47 -17.57 -21.93 5.83
CA LYS A 47 -17.48 -21.50 4.44
C LYS A 47 -18.35 -20.27 4.18
N SER A 48 -17.74 -19.08 4.06
CA SER A 48 -18.26 -17.98 3.23
C SER A 48 -17.24 -17.74 2.10
N GLY A 49 -17.62 -18.12 0.88
CA GLY A 49 -16.71 -18.38 -0.22
C GLY A 49 -16.17 -17.15 -0.93
N LEU A 50 -14.83 -17.03 -0.96
CA LEU A 50 -14.16 -16.92 -2.26
C LEU A 50 -13.86 -18.36 -2.71
N SER A 51 -14.12 -18.71 -3.98
CA SER A 51 -13.45 -19.88 -4.56
C SER A 51 -11.94 -19.69 -4.44
N SER A 52 -11.20 -20.79 -4.40
CA SER A 52 -9.74 -20.82 -4.27
C SER A 52 -9.07 -19.66 -5.03
N THR A 53 -8.07 -19.05 -4.41
CA THR A 53 -7.23 -17.98 -4.99
C THR A 53 -6.66 -18.30 -6.37
N ASP A 54 -6.71 -19.58 -6.78
CA ASP A 54 -6.39 -20.10 -8.10
C ASP A 54 -7.27 -19.56 -9.25
N ASP A 55 -8.45 -18.97 -8.98
CA ASP A 55 -9.36 -18.47 -10.05
C ASP A 55 -9.18 -16.99 -10.41
N LEU A 56 -8.49 -16.17 -9.58
CA LEU A 56 -8.34 -14.74 -9.85
C LEU A 56 -7.11 -14.47 -10.71
N LYS A 57 -7.31 -14.35 -12.02
CA LYS A 57 -6.24 -13.99 -12.96
C LYS A 57 -6.02 -12.48 -13.03
N PHE A 58 -5.00 -12.01 -12.32
CA PHE A 58 -4.51 -10.63 -12.46
C PHE A 58 -3.69 -10.46 -13.75
N ILE A 59 -3.80 -9.29 -14.39
CA ILE A 59 -3.24 -9.09 -15.73
C ILE A 59 -2.09 -8.08 -15.79
N LEU A 60 -1.83 -7.32 -14.72
CA LEU A 60 -0.87 -6.21 -14.77
C LEU A 60 0.51 -6.69 -15.23
N HIS A 61 1.06 -7.72 -14.59
CA HIS A 61 2.38 -8.23 -14.93
C HIS A 61 2.42 -8.85 -16.34
N ASP A 62 1.40 -9.62 -16.71
CA ASP A 62 1.32 -10.24 -18.04
C ASP A 62 1.26 -9.17 -19.14
N ALA A 63 0.47 -8.11 -18.94
CA ALA A 63 0.36 -7.00 -19.88
C ALA A 63 1.68 -6.21 -20.00
N LEU A 64 2.40 -6.01 -18.89
CA LEU A 64 3.71 -5.34 -18.90
C LEU A 64 4.77 -6.19 -19.62
N ASP A 65 4.82 -7.50 -19.36
CA ASP A 65 5.73 -8.43 -20.06
C ASP A 65 5.46 -8.44 -21.57
N LEU A 66 4.19 -8.50 -21.98
CA LEU A 66 3.79 -8.42 -23.39
C LEU A 66 4.16 -7.08 -24.03
N SER A 67 4.26 -6.01 -23.24
CA SER A 67 4.75 -4.70 -23.67
C SER A 67 6.28 -4.61 -23.73
N GLY A 68 7.01 -5.69 -23.42
CA GLY A 68 8.47 -5.72 -23.39
C GLY A 68 9.09 -5.15 -22.11
N ILE A 69 8.31 -4.93 -21.05
CA ILE A 69 8.81 -4.52 -19.73
C ILE A 69 9.09 -5.80 -18.94
N ASN A 70 10.34 -6.00 -18.52
CA ASN A 70 10.69 -7.15 -17.68
C ASN A 70 10.03 -7.03 -16.30
N THR A 71 9.11 -7.96 -15.98
CA THR A 71 8.44 -7.99 -14.68
C THR A 71 9.00 -9.00 -13.68
N ALA A 72 10.14 -9.64 -13.95
CA ALA A 72 10.70 -10.67 -13.07
C ALA A 72 10.79 -10.22 -11.60
N HIS A 73 11.41 -9.07 -11.34
CA HIS A 73 11.54 -8.52 -9.98
C HIS A 73 10.20 -8.11 -9.37
N ALA A 74 9.25 -7.62 -10.18
CA ALA A 74 7.90 -7.28 -9.72
C ALA A 74 7.13 -8.53 -9.29
N ARG A 75 7.23 -9.62 -10.06
CA ARG A 75 6.63 -10.92 -9.74
C ARG A 75 7.25 -11.55 -8.51
N ASP A 76 8.58 -11.49 -8.37
CA ASP A 76 9.27 -12.00 -7.18
C ASP A 76 8.83 -11.25 -5.92
N ALA A 77 8.71 -9.94 -5.99
CA ALA A 77 8.18 -9.12 -4.90
C ALA A 77 6.71 -9.44 -4.60
N ARG A 78 5.88 -9.68 -5.63
CA ARG A 78 4.49 -10.13 -5.46
C ARG A 78 4.40 -11.48 -4.76
N ILE A 79 5.26 -12.44 -5.10
CA ILE A 79 5.33 -13.73 -4.42
C ILE A 79 5.69 -13.53 -2.94
N GLY A 80 6.68 -12.67 -2.65
CA GLY A 80 7.05 -12.31 -1.29
C GLY A 80 5.90 -11.68 -0.49
N PHE A 81 5.13 -10.80 -1.11
CA PHE A 81 3.91 -10.23 -0.54
C PHE A 81 2.87 -11.32 -0.23
N CYS A 82 2.56 -12.18 -1.21
CA CYS A 82 1.60 -13.28 -1.06
C CYS A 82 1.97 -14.22 0.09
N ALA A 83 3.25 -14.63 0.17
CA ALA A 83 3.74 -15.51 1.22
C ALA A 83 3.56 -14.92 2.64
N GLN A 84 3.58 -13.59 2.79
CA GLN A 84 3.32 -12.94 4.07
C GLN A 84 1.82 -12.90 4.40
N ILE A 85 0.96 -12.56 3.43
CA ILE A 85 -0.48 -12.46 3.68
C ILE A 85 -1.16 -13.83 3.79
N GLU A 86 -0.54 -14.90 3.30
CA GLU A 86 -0.99 -16.29 3.52
C GLU A 86 -0.99 -16.66 5.01
N ASN A 87 -0.14 -16.03 5.82
CA ASN A 87 -0.13 -16.26 7.26
C ASN A 87 -1.33 -15.61 7.98
N LEU A 88 -2.04 -14.66 7.35
CA LEU A 88 -3.21 -13.98 7.93
C LEU A 88 -4.42 -14.91 8.09
N SER A 89 -4.41 -15.71 9.15
CA SER A 89 -5.58 -16.42 9.66
C SER A 89 -6.68 -15.45 10.14
N GLU A 90 -7.90 -15.94 10.37
CA GLU A 90 -9.01 -15.12 10.89
C GLU A 90 -8.62 -14.42 12.20
N ILE A 91 -7.92 -15.12 13.09
CA ILE A 91 -7.43 -14.57 14.36
C ILE A 91 -6.41 -13.46 14.11
N GLU A 92 -5.45 -13.68 13.22
CA GLU A 92 -4.39 -12.72 12.93
C GLU A 92 -4.91 -11.42 12.30
N ARG A 93 -5.98 -11.51 11.50
CA ARG A 93 -6.65 -10.37 10.88
C ARG A 93 -7.29 -9.44 11.91
N GLU A 94 -7.79 -10.00 13.01
CA GLU A 94 -8.40 -9.27 14.11
C GLU A 94 -7.39 -8.92 15.22
N THR A 95 -6.18 -9.46 15.16
CA THR A 95 -5.14 -9.22 16.17
C THR A 95 -4.47 -7.85 15.98
N SER A 96 -4.27 -7.15 17.10
CA SER A 96 -3.54 -5.88 17.17
C SER A 96 -2.13 -6.00 16.56
N ILE A 97 -1.69 -4.94 15.87
CA ILE A 97 -0.42 -4.91 15.13
C ILE A 97 0.82 -5.21 15.97
N SER A 98 0.82 -4.90 17.26
CA SER A 98 1.93 -5.11 18.20
C SER A 98 2.04 -6.55 18.72
N VAL A 99 1.00 -7.36 18.55
CA VAL A 99 0.91 -8.74 19.06
C VAL A 99 1.01 -9.75 17.93
N ASN A 100 0.62 -9.40 16.71
CA ASN A 100 0.65 -10.31 15.58
C ASN A 100 2.10 -10.70 15.21
N GLY A 101 2.42 -12.00 15.35
CA GLY A 101 3.70 -12.59 14.97
C GLY A 101 3.66 -13.43 13.69
N GLY A 102 2.50 -13.61 13.05
CA GLY A 102 2.37 -14.39 11.81
C GLY A 102 2.77 -13.58 10.57
N VAL A 103 2.67 -12.25 10.63
CA VAL A 103 3.02 -11.35 9.53
C VAL A 103 4.11 -10.36 9.90
N ASP A 104 5.13 -10.32 9.05
CA ASP A 104 6.17 -9.28 9.08
C ASP A 104 5.70 -8.07 8.25
N LEU A 105 5.15 -7.08 8.95
CA LEU A 105 4.64 -5.84 8.35
C LEU A 105 5.74 -5.02 7.66
N GLY A 106 6.98 -5.08 8.18
CA GLY A 106 8.13 -4.42 7.57
C GLY A 106 8.45 -5.02 6.21
N ARG A 107 8.54 -6.35 6.14
CA ARG A 107 8.75 -7.08 4.87
C ARG A 107 7.60 -6.88 3.91
N VAL A 108 6.35 -6.95 4.37
CA VAL A 108 5.17 -6.69 3.50
C VAL A 108 5.26 -5.31 2.86
N ALA A 109 5.50 -4.26 3.65
CA ALA A 109 5.61 -2.90 3.13
C ALA A 109 6.81 -2.72 2.18
N LEU A 110 7.91 -3.45 2.38
CA LEU A 110 9.06 -3.45 1.46
C LEU A 110 8.81 -4.24 0.18
N TYR A 111 8.06 -5.35 0.22
CA TYR A 111 7.65 -6.08 -0.98
C TYR A 111 6.71 -5.25 -1.85
N ILE A 112 5.74 -4.54 -1.24
CA ILE A 112 4.90 -3.56 -1.95
C ILE A 112 5.79 -2.53 -2.64
N ALA A 113 6.78 -1.97 -1.92
CA ALA A 113 7.69 -0.97 -2.48
C ALA A 113 8.58 -1.54 -3.59
N SER A 114 9.08 -2.77 -3.44
CA SER A 114 9.93 -3.45 -4.42
C SER A 114 9.20 -3.71 -5.72
N GLU A 115 7.95 -4.17 -5.64
CA GLU A 115 7.12 -4.39 -6.80
C GLU A 115 6.78 -3.06 -7.49
N ASP A 116 6.32 -2.05 -6.74
CA ASP A 116 6.00 -0.73 -7.28
C ASP A 116 7.23 0.02 -7.84
N ASP A 117 8.43 -0.28 -7.34
CA ASP A 117 9.68 0.22 -7.91
C ASP A 117 10.03 -0.52 -9.18
N SER A 118 9.91 -1.86 -9.22
CA SER A 118 10.19 -2.65 -10.43
C SER A 118 9.20 -2.41 -11.57
N ILE A 119 7.93 -2.11 -11.27
CA ILE A 119 6.92 -1.82 -12.30
C ILE A 119 7.17 -0.46 -12.96
N ILE A 120 7.78 0.47 -12.23
CA ILE A 120 8.00 1.85 -12.68
C ILE A 120 9.42 2.08 -13.20
N SER A 121 10.41 1.54 -12.50
CA SER A 121 11.81 1.65 -12.86
C SER A 121 12.13 0.60 -13.92
N HIS A 122 12.91 1.00 -14.93
CA HIS A 122 13.55 0.03 -15.84
C HIS A 122 14.87 -0.48 -15.23
N SER A 123 14.96 -0.50 -13.89
CA SER A 123 16.17 -0.93 -13.18
C SER A 123 16.35 -2.42 -13.38
N SER A 124 17.57 -2.83 -13.71
CA SER A 124 17.97 -4.24 -13.70
C SER A 124 18.21 -4.77 -12.28
N VAL A 125 18.31 -3.88 -11.29
CA VAL A 125 18.62 -4.20 -9.90
C VAL A 125 17.35 -4.06 -9.05
N PRO A 126 16.96 -5.10 -8.30
CA PRO A 126 15.79 -5.06 -7.42
C PRO A 126 16.05 -4.19 -6.19
N LEU A 127 14.97 -3.72 -5.55
CA LEU A 127 15.05 -3.06 -4.25
C LEU A 127 15.62 -4.06 -3.22
N PRO A 128 16.68 -3.70 -2.46
CA PRO A 128 17.31 -4.62 -1.53
C PRO A 128 16.46 -4.73 -0.25
N VAL A 129 15.42 -5.57 -0.28
CA VAL A 129 14.47 -5.74 0.83
C VAL A 129 15.18 -6.09 2.13
N ASP A 130 16.09 -7.06 2.11
CA ASP A 130 16.77 -7.52 3.33
C ASP A 130 17.66 -6.43 3.96
N ASP A 131 18.33 -5.60 3.16
CA ASP A 131 19.13 -4.46 3.68
C ASP A 131 18.26 -3.44 4.42
N PHE A 132 17.01 -3.23 3.98
CA PHE A 132 16.07 -2.34 4.65
C PHE A 132 15.45 -2.98 5.91
N ILE A 133 15.34 -4.31 5.97
CA ILE A 133 14.99 -5.03 7.20
C ILE A 133 16.11 -4.92 8.23
N ASP A 134 17.37 -5.13 7.84
CA ASP A 134 18.52 -4.95 8.73
C ASP A 134 18.56 -3.52 9.29
N ARG A 135 18.11 -2.53 8.51
CA ARG A 135 17.98 -1.14 8.96
C ARG A 135 16.85 -0.93 9.97
N LEU A 136 15.75 -1.67 9.88
CA LEU A 136 14.70 -1.68 10.90
C LEU A 136 15.19 -2.33 12.19
N ASP A 137 15.86 -3.48 12.09
CA ASP A 137 16.48 -4.16 13.24
C ASP A 137 17.52 -3.27 13.93
N SER A 138 18.28 -2.50 13.14
CA SER A 138 19.22 -1.50 13.64
C SER A 138 18.54 -0.39 14.44
N LEU A 139 17.28 -0.02 14.13
CA LEU A 139 16.53 0.94 14.94
C LEU A 139 16.12 0.34 16.29
N SER A 140 15.76 -0.94 16.31
CA SER A 140 15.39 -1.65 17.54
C SER A 140 16.59 -1.83 18.46
N THR A 141 17.74 -2.26 17.91
CA THR A 141 18.98 -2.42 18.68
C THR A 141 19.53 -1.10 19.21
N ASP A 142 19.51 -0.02 18.41
CA ASP A 142 19.95 1.30 18.89
C ASP A 142 19.02 1.85 19.99
N TYR A 143 17.71 1.59 19.94
CA TYR A 143 16.81 1.92 21.06
C TYR A 143 17.25 1.22 22.34
N CYS A 144 17.50 -0.09 22.30
CA CYS A 144 17.99 -0.84 23.46
C CYS A 144 19.27 -0.25 24.06
N SER A 145 20.20 0.18 23.20
CA SER A 145 21.49 0.73 23.67
C SER A 145 21.34 2.06 24.41
N ARG A 146 20.38 2.90 24.02
CA ARG A 146 20.20 4.27 24.56
C ARG A 146 19.18 4.35 25.68
N TYR A 147 18.16 3.48 25.64
CA TYR A 147 17.01 3.54 26.54
C TYR A 147 16.87 2.28 27.40
N SER A 148 17.96 1.56 27.66
CA SER A 148 17.93 0.34 28.50
C SER A 148 17.33 0.54 29.89
N SER A 149 17.47 1.74 30.46
CA SER A 149 16.86 2.10 31.74
C SER A 149 15.33 2.15 31.70
N SER A 150 14.71 2.30 30.53
CA SER A 150 13.25 2.35 30.39
C SER A 150 12.60 0.98 30.56
N PHE A 151 13.32 -0.13 30.39
CA PHE A 151 12.76 -1.48 30.49
C PHE A 151 12.25 -1.83 31.89
N GLY A 152 12.81 -1.24 32.94
CA GLY A 152 12.34 -1.37 34.32
C GLY A 152 11.33 -0.31 34.75
N SER A 153 10.95 0.60 33.85
CA SER A 153 10.06 1.73 34.16
C SER A 153 8.58 1.36 34.03
N SER A 154 7.68 2.28 34.39
CA SER A 154 6.25 2.06 34.18
C SER A 154 5.93 1.97 32.68
N PRO A 155 4.86 1.26 32.27
CA PRO A 155 4.46 1.16 30.87
C PRO A 155 4.38 2.51 30.14
N GLN A 156 3.83 3.54 30.80
CA GLN A 156 3.75 4.88 30.24
C GLN A 156 5.14 5.51 30.05
N ALA A 157 6.02 5.40 31.03
CA ALA A 157 7.37 5.96 30.94
C ALA A 157 8.20 5.28 29.83
N PHE A 158 8.03 3.97 29.65
CA PHE A 158 8.61 3.23 28.54
C PHE A 158 8.12 3.75 27.19
N LEU A 159 6.81 3.91 27.02
CA LEU A 159 6.20 4.38 25.77
C LEU A 159 6.59 5.83 25.46
N ASP A 160 6.67 6.70 26.48
CA ASP A 160 7.16 8.07 26.34
C ASP A 160 8.65 8.11 25.90
N CYS A 161 9.46 7.15 26.35
CA CYS A 161 10.84 6.99 25.89
C CYS A 161 10.91 6.55 24.42
N LEU A 162 10.06 5.60 24.01
CA LEU A 162 9.98 5.15 22.63
C LEU A 162 9.52 6.27 21.68
N ASP A 163 8.52 7.04 22.08
CA ASP A 163 8.06 8.22 21.36
C ASP A 163 9.18 9.26 21.20
N ARG A 164 9.92 9.56 22.29
CA ARG A 164 11.07 10.47 22.26
C ARG A 164 12.16 9.95 21.32
N TYR A 165 12.51 8.68 21.42
CA TYR A 165 13.51 8.06 20.56
C TYR A 165 13.14 8.18 19.08
N LEU A 166 11.91 7.81 18.70
CA LEU A 166 11.48 7.82 17.30
C LEU A 166 11.37 9.24 16.74
N TYR A 167 10.68 10.13 17.45
CA TYR A 167 10.30 11.43 16.89
C TYR A 167 11.32 12.53 17.18
N VAL A 168 12.07 12.44 18.27
CA VAL A 168 13.08 13.44 18.65
C VAL A 168 14.48 12.96 18.23
N ASP A 169 14.93 11.80 18.71
CA ASP A 169 16.33 11.38 18.52
C ASP A 169 16.59 10.90 17.09
N LYS A 170 15.66 10.14 16.51
CA LYS A 170 15.73 9.67 15.12
C LYS A 170 15.11 10.65 14.12
N GLY A 171 14.36 11.64 14.61
CA GLY A 171 13.78 12.71 13.80
C GLY A 171 12.76 12.23 12.77
N PHE A 172 12.10 11.09 13.02
CA PHE A 172 10.96 10.69 12.20
C PHE A 172 9.83 11.71 12.34
N ARG A 173 9.23 12.08 11.21
CA ARG A 173 8.13 13.04 11.18
C ARG A 173 7.06 12.60 10.19
N ARG A 174 5.83 12.96 10.49
CA ARG A 174 4.70 12.78 9.58
C ARG A 174 4.75 13.84 8.48
N THR A 175 4.45 13.44 7.25
CA THR A 175 4.26 14.39 6.16
C THR A 175 2.96 15.17 6.33
N ASN A 176 3.04 16.51 6.21
CA ASN A 176 1.88 17.39 6.33
C ASN A 176 0.92 17.23 5.14
N ALA A 177 -0.37 17.06 5.43
CA ALA A 177 -1.44 16.96 4.43
C ALA A 177 -1.68 18.23 3.59
N ARG A 178 -1.03 19.36 3.92
CA ARG A 178 -1.20 20.65 3.21
C ARG A 178 -0.53 20.71 1.85
N ASN A 179 0.50 19.90 1.62
CA ASN A 179 1.18 19.79 0.34
C ASN A 179 0.77 18.46 -0.31
N GLN A 180 0.77 18.41 -1.65
CA GLN A 180 0.53 17.18 -2.42
C GLN A 180 1.17 15.97 -1.73
N VAL A 181 0.42 14.87 -1.57
CA VAL A 181 0.88 13.66 -0.88
C VAL A 181 2.27 13.32 -1.41
N GLU A 182 3.28 13.49 -0.56
CA GLU A 182 4.65 13.18 -0.92
C GLU A 182 4.72 11.67 -1.12
N GLN A 183 4.71 11.20 -2.37
CA GLN A 183 4.61 9.77 -2.70
C GLN A 183 5.71 8.93 -2.05
N ARG A 184 6.89 9.53 -1.83
CA ARG A 184 8.01 8.89 -1.11
C ARG A 184 7.65 8.53 0.33
N ALA A 185 6.77 9.29 0.97
CA ALA A 185 6.33 9.05 2.34
C ALA A 185 5.44 7.80 2.47
N LEU A 186 4.96 7.25 1.35
CA LEU A 186 4.11 6.06 1.31
C LEU A 186 4.90 4.74 1.25
N TYR A 187 6.22 4.79 1.04
CA TYR A 187 7.07 3.61 0.91
C TYR A 187 8.10 3.52 2.03
N LEU A 188 8.16 2.37 2.70
CA LEU A 188 8.98 2.18 3.90
C LEU A 188 10.46 2.49 3.68
N HIS A 189 11.05 2.00 2.59
CA HIS A 189 12.48 2.24 2.26
C HIS A 189 12.81 3.75 2.18
N SER A 190 11.88 4.54 1.63
CA SER A 190 12.00 5.98 1.51
C SER A 190 11.82 6.66 2.86
N VAL A 191 10.88 6.22 3.68
CA VAL A 191 10.67 6.74 5.04
C VAL A 191 11.87 6.46 5.95
N LEU A 192 12.45 5.27 5.90
CA LEU A 192 13.66 4.91 6.65
C LEU A 192 14.85 5.82 6.30
N THR A 193 14.92 6.27 5.04
CA THR A 193 15.99 7.13 4.54
C THR A 193 15.76 8.61 4.88
N HIS A 194 14.58 9.14 4.59
CA HIS A 194 14.29 10.57 4.70
C HIS A 194 13.70 10.98 6.06
N ARG A 195 13.37 9.99 6.89
CA ARG A 195 12.70 10.16 8.20
C ARG A 195 11.38 10.95 8.08
N SER A 196 10.71 10.84 6.94
CA SER A 196 9.47 11.55 6.60
C SER A 196 8.49 10.55 6.01
N GLY A 197 7.35 10.31 6.66
CA GLY A 197 6.45 9.21 6.31
C GLY A 197 4.97 9.50 6.51
N SER A 198 4.12 8.69 5.89
CA SER A 198 2.68 8.63 6.19
C SER A 198 2.45 8.04 7.57
N VAL A 199 1.22 8.19 8.09
CA VAL A 199 0.82 7.57 9.37
C VAL A 199 1.03 6.07 9.31
N SER A 200 0.61 5.45 8.21
CA SER A 200 0.70 4.01 7.98
C SER A 200 2.16 3.52 8.05
N MET A 201 3.09 4.21 7.38
CA MET A 201 4.52 3.84 7.42
C MET A 201 5.16 4.08 8.80
N LEU A 202 4.77 5.15 9.50
CA LEU A 202 5.24 5.38 10.87
C LEU A 202 4.70 4.33 11.84
N CYS A 203 3.46 3.87 11.69
CA CYS A 203 2.90 2.75 12.44
C CYS A 203 3.67 1.45 12.20
N VAL A 204 4.07 1.17 10.96
CA VAL A 204 4.91 0.00 10.65
C VAL A 204 6.20 0.06 11.45
N ILE A 205 6.95 1.17 11.38
CA ILE A 205 8.21 1.35 12.11
C ILE A 205 8.01 1.22 13.64
N TYR A 206 6.97 1.85 14.18
CA TYR A 206 6.65 1.78 15.60
C TYR A 206 6.34 0.35 16.04
N SER A 207 5.50 -0.36 15.25
CA SER A 207 5.12 -1.74 15.53
C SER A 207 6.32 -2.69 15.46
N ASP A 208 7.23 -2.45 14.52
CA ASP A 208 8.40 -3.29 14.31
C ASP A 208 9.36 -3.24 15.52
N ILE A 209 9.62 -2.05 16.04
CA ILE A 209 10.41 -1.88 17.27
C ILE A 209 9.75 -2.60 18.45
N LEU A 210 8.44 -2.44 18.64
CA LEU A 210 7.72 -3.13 19.72
C LEU A 210 7.79 -4.66 19.58
N LYS A 211 7.64 -5.19 18.36
CA LYS A 211 7.74 -6.62 18.06
C LYS A 211 9.12 -7.15 18.40
N MET A 212 10.18 -6.47 17.95
CA MET A 212 11.56 -6.86 18.26
C MET A 212 11.84 -6.84 19.77
N LEU A 213 11.42 -5.79 20.47
CA LEU A 213 11.57 -5.70 21.92
C LEU A 213 10.80 -6.79 22.66
N ARG A 214 9.63 -7.19 22.18
CA ARG A 214 8.88 -8.33 22.71
C ARG A 214 9.61 -9.65 22.49
N MET A 215 10.11 -9.88 21.28
CA MET A 215 10.85 -11.11 20.96
C MET A 215 12.14 -11.23 21.78
N TRP A 216 12.82 -10.12 22.06
CA TRP A 216 13.98 -10.09 22.95
C TRP A 216 13.64 -10.16 24.45
N GLY A 217 12.36 -10.19 24.80
CA GLY A 217 11.91 -10.28 26.19
C GLY A 217 12.04 -8.98 26.98
N PHE A 218 12.16 -7.82 26.32
CA PHE A 218 12.19 -6.49 26.97
C PHE A 218 10.81 -5.85 27.14
N LEU A 219 9.78 -6.37 26.45
CA LEU A 219 8.41 -5.87 26.54
C LEU A 219 7.49 -6.90 27.24
N HIS A 220 7.08 -6.60 28.47
CA HIS A 220 6.30 -7.51 29.33
C HIS A 220 4.81 -7.17 29.44
N PHE A 221 4.33 -6.19 28.67
CA PHE A 221 2.93 -5.78 28.65
C PHE A 221 2.40 -5.66 27.23
N ASP A 222 1.08 -5.65 27.11
CA ASP A 222 0.41 -5.47 25.83
C ASP A 222 0.29 -4.00 25.49
N VAL A 223 0.86 -3.64 24.33
CA VAL A 223 0.81 -2.30 23.75
C VAL A 223 -0.22 -2.32 22.63
N GLU A 224 -0.98 -1.26 22.45
CA GLU A 224 -1.72 -0.98 21.22
C GLU A 224 -1.22 0.34 20.65
N ILE A 225 -1.34 0.51 19.33
CA ILE A 225 -0.87 1.70 18.64
C ILE A 225 -2.09 2.52 18.24
N PHE A 226 -2.16 3.74 18.74
CA PHE A 226 -3.12 4.74 18.31
C PHE A 226 -2.79 5.20 16.88
N PHE A 227 -3.73 5.01 15.97
CA PHE A 227 -3.64 5.49 14.59
C PHE A 227 -4.32 6.87 14.45
N PRO A 228 -3.56 7.98 14.33
CA PRO A 228 -4.14 9.31 14.25
C PRO A 228 -4.88 9.55 12.94
N ARG A 229 -6.13 10.04 13.04
CA ARG A 229 -6.95 10.47 11.90
C ARG A 229 -6.85 11.97 11.59
N ASP A 230 -6.35 12.77 12.54
CA ASP A 230 -6.04 14.18 12.31
C ASP A 230 -4.78 14.32 11.43
N PRO A 231 -4.47 15.50 10.86
CA PRO A 231 -3.36 15.65 9.91
C PRO A 231 -1.96 15.87 10.54
N TYR A 232 -1.84 16.05 11.86
CA TYR A 232 -0.59 16.49 12.49
C TYR A 232 -0.03 15.48 13.51
N SER A 233 -0.88 14.72 14.17
CA SER A 233 -0.44 13.77 15.19
C SER A 233 0.36 12.62 14.57
N SER A 234 1.33 12.14 15.33
CA SER A 234 2.10 10.94 15.01
C SER A 234 1.53 9.73 15.75
N PRO A 235 1.73 8.49 15.24
CA PRO A 235 1.34 7.27 15.94
C PRO A 235 1.94 7.19 17.34
N ARG A 236 1.20 6.65 18.31
CA ARG A 236 1.69 6.49 19.69
C ARG A 236 1.23 5.18 20.27
N GLY A 237 2.09 4.54 21.06
CA GLY A 237 1.72 3.36 21.82
C GLY A 237 0.96 3.73 23.09
N TYR A 238 0.05 2.87 23.52
CA TYR A 238 -0.59 2.92 24.84
C TYR A 238 -0.72 1.49 25.40
N GLN A 239 -0.80 1.37 26.72
CA GLN A 239 -0.99 0.06 27.35
C GLN A 239 -2.44 -0.41 27.19
N LYS A 240 -2.63 -1.62 26.69
CA LYS A 240 -3.94 -2.26 26.57
C LYS A 240 -4.55 -2.53 27.95
N GLN A 241 -5.74 -1.99 28.23
CA GLN A 241 -6.49 -2.24 29.48
C GLN A 241 -7.59 -3.30 29.27
N LYS A 242 -7.69 -4.29 30.16
CA LYS A 242 -8.59 -5.46 29.99
C LYS A 242 -10.06 -5.24 30.41
N SER A 243 -10.45 -4.11 31.01
CA SER A 243 -11.70 -4.03 31.80
C SER A 243 -12.56 -2.77 31.66
N LYS A 244 -12.31 -1.90 30.69
CA LYS A 244 -13.30 -0.90 30.24
C LYS A 244 -13.75 -1.33 28.86
N GLU A 245 -15.04 -1.19 28.56
CA GLU A 245 -15.67 -1.45 27.25
C GLU A 245 -14.63 -1.40 26.13
N SER A 246 -14.27 -2.58 25.63
CA SER A 246 -13.13 -2.78 24.72
C SER A 246 -13.03 -1.66 23.70
N ASP A 247 -11.87 -1.00 23.62
CA ASP A 247 -11.48 0.11 22.75
C ASP A 247 -11.55 -0.23 21.23
N GLN A 248 -12.52 -1.05 20.81
CA GLN A 248 -12.60 -1.68 19.48
C GLN A 248 -12.61 -0.68 18.32
N ALA A 249 -13.06 0.56 18.52
CA ALA A 249 -13.12 1.55 17.45
C ALA A 249 -11.75 2.14 17.06
N HIS A 250 -10.70 1.92 17.86
CA HIS A 250 -9.38 2.53 17.66
C HIS A 250 -8.21 1.54 17.57
N ILE A 251 -8.45 0.24 17.78
CA ILE A 251 -7.41 -0.79 17.66
C ILE A 251 -7.10 -1.02 16.19
N MET A 252 -5.93 -0.55 15.76
CA MET A 252 -5.39 -0.87 14.45
C MET A 252 -4.94 -2.34 14.44
N THR A 253 -5.58 -3.17 13.63
CA THR A 253 -5.18 -4.57 13.40
C THR A 253 -4.18 -4.66 12.25
N THR A 254 -3.54 -5.82 12.12
CA THR A 254 -2.60 -6.09 11.01
C THR A 254 -3.31 -5.96 9.66
N GLN A 255 -4.53 -6.51 9.55
CA GLN A 255 -5.35 -6.37 8.35
C GLN A 255 -5.68 -4.90 8.06
N SER A 256 -6.19 -4.15 9.05
CA SER A 256 -6.61 -2.76 8.81
C SER A 256 -5.41 -1.87 8.47
N LEU A 257 -4.23 -2.09 9.04
CA LEU A 257 -3.04 -1.32 8.67
C LEU A 257 -2.61 -1.60 7.22
N LEU A 258 -2.61 -2.87 6.79
CA LEU A 258 -2.30 -3.21 5.39
C LEU A 258 -3.32 -2.58 4.43
N VAL A 259 -4.59 -2.54 4.81
CA VAL A 259 -5.64 -1.84 4.05
C VAL A 259 -5.36 -0.34 3.97
N GLU A 260 -4.97 0.31 5.06
CA GLU A 260 -4.60 1.73 5.05
C GLU A 260 -3.39 2.00 4.15
N ILE A 261 -2.34 1.16 4.21
CA ILE A 261 -1.17 1.27 3.33
C ILE A 261 -1.57 1.19 1.85
N LEU A 262 -2.38 0.19 1.49
CA LEU A 262 -2.78 0.00 0.10
C LEU A 262 -3.78 1.06 -0.37
N ASN A 263 -4.66 1.56 0.51
CA ASN A 263 -5.55 2.67 0.18
C ASN A 263 -4.79 3.99 0.04
N ASP A 264 -3.76 4.25 0.85
CA ASP A 264 -2.87 5.40 0.70
C ASP A 264 -2.24 5.39 -0.70
N LEU A 265 -1.72 4.23 -1.14
CA LEU A 265 -1.16 4.04 -2.48
C LEU A 265 -2.23 4.16 -3.58
N LYS A 266 -3.36 3.46 -3.45
CA LYS A 266 -4.49 3.52 -4.40
C LYS A 266 -4.92 4.97 -4.62
N ASN A 267 -5.11 5.74 -3.55
CA ASN A 267 -5.55 7.13 -3.63
C ASN A 267 -4.48 8.06 -4.19
N ALA A 268 -3.20 7.88 -3.80
CA ALA A 268 -2.10 8.71 -4.28
C ALA A 268 -1.81 8.51 -5.78
N PHE A 269 -1.98 7.28 -6.27
CA PHE A 269 -1.73 6.92 -7.66
C PHE A 269 -3.00 6.83 -8.51
N TRP A 270 -4.18 7.05 -7.95
CA TRP A 270 -5.43 7.06 -8.73
C TRP A 270 -5.34 8.11 -9.86
N PRO A 271 -5.55 7.75 -11.14
CA PRO A 271 -5.36 8.70 -12.23
C PRO A 271 -6.39 9.85 -12.25
N PHE A 272 -7.59 9.59 -11.73
CA PHE A 272 -8.74 10.51 -11.84
C PHE A 272 -8.84 11.37 -10.57
N GLN A 273 -7.99 12.39 -10.42
CA GLN A 273 -7.82 13.12 -9.14
C GLN A 273 -8.67 14.40 -8.99
N LEU A 274 -9.40 14.82 -10.03
CA LEU A 274 -9.97 16.17 -10.12
C LEU A 274 -11.15 16.47 -9.18
N ASP A 275 -11.77 15.47 -8.54
CA ASP A 275 -12.92 15.67 -7.64
C ASP A 275 -12.81 14.97 -6.29
N HIS A 276 -12.16 15.57 -5.29
CA HIS A 276 -11.97 14.93 -3.99
C HIS A 276 -13.26 14.68 -3.17
N ALA A 277 -14.42 15.18 -3.64
CA ALA A 277 -15.72 14.97 -2.99
C ALA A 277 -16.35 13.60 -3.33
N THR A 278 -15.90 12.96 -4.42
CA THR A 278 -16.44 11.68 -4.92
C THR A 278 -15.43 10.55 -4.73
N SER A 279 -15.93 9.32 -4.67
CA SER A 279 -15.07 8.15 -4.51
C SER A 279 -14.14 7.96 -5.71
N PRO A 280 -12.97 7.31 -5.55
CA PRO A 280 -12.09 6.97 -6.68
C PRO A 280 -12.84 6.29 -7.82
N PHE A 281 -13.71 5.34 -7.50
CA PHE A 281 -14.55 4.64 -8.47
C PHE A 281 -15.44 5.60 -9.28
N LEU A 282 -16.23 6.44 -8.62
CA LEU A 282 -17.14 7.37 -9.31
C LEU A 282 -16.39 8.28 -10.27
N ARG A 283 -15.23 8.81 -9.87
CA ARG A 283 -14.38 9.63 -10.73
C ARG A 283 -13.96 8.91 -12.00
N ALA A 284 -13.54 7.64 -11.87
CA ALA A 284 -13.16 6.83 -13.02
C ALA A 284 -14.38 6.43 -13.88
N ALA A 285 -15.51 6.11 -13.27
CA ALA A 285 -16.75 5.76 -13.97
C ALA A 285 -17.33 6.95 -14.75
N HIS A 286 -17.32 8.15 -14.17
CA HIS A 286 -17.73 9.37 -14.87
C HIS A 286 -16.80 9.68 -16.06
N ALA A 287 -15.49 9.50 -15.89
CA ALA A 287 -14.54 9.63 -16.99
C ALA A 287 -14.82 8.62 -18.12
N ALA A 288 -15.33 7.42 -17.79
CA ALA A 288 -15.75 6.43 -18.78
C ALA A 288 -17.06 6.81 -19.50
N GLN A 289 -17.99 7.53 -18.86
CA GLN A 289 -19.34 7.73 -19.38
C GLN A 289 -19.47 8.82 -20.46
N CYS A 290 -18.51 9.73 -20.64
CA CYS A 290 -18.51 10.78 -21.71
C CYS A 290 -19.89 11.34 -22.09
N SER A 291 -20.71 11.75 -21.11
CA SER A 291 -22.06 12.27 -21.37
C SER A 291 -22.04 13.75 -21.79
N GLN A 292 -22.85 14.11 -22.80
CA GLN A 292 -23.08 15.48 -23.30
C GLN A 292 -23.84 16.34 -22.27
N ASP A 293 -23.14 16.87 -21.26
CA ASP A 293 -23.72 17.78 -20.27
C ASP A 293 -22.79 19.00 -20.09
N PRO A 294 -23.29 20.24 -19.94
CA PRO A 294 -22.58 21.49 -20.27
C PRO A 294 -21.50 21.92 -19.24
N LYS A 295 -21.07 21.04 -18.32
CA LYS A 295 -19.84 21.21 -17.52
C LYS A 295 -18.59 20.90 -18.36
N ILE A 296 -18.49 21.56 -19.51
CA ILE A 296 -17.55 21.28 -20.61
C ILE A 296 -16.09 21.34 -20.15
N LEU A 297 -15.74 22.29 -19.26
CA LEU A 297 -14.34 22.49 -18.87
C LEU A 297 -13.77 21.36 -17.98
N ARG A 298 -14.55 20.87 -16.99
CA ARG A 298 -14.10 19.83 -16.06
C ARG A 298 -14.05 18.46 -16.73
N LYS A 299 -15.10 18.13 -17.49
CA LYS A 299 -15.15 16.91 -18.32
C LYS A 299 -14.06 16.91 -19.39
N ALA A 300 -13.80 18.05 -20.05
CA ALA A 300 -12.71 18.14 -21.02
C ALA A 300 -11.33 17.96 -20.37
N LEU A 301 -11.12 18.40 -19.13
CA LEU A 301 -9.86 18.21 -18.42
C LEU A 301 -9.69 16.77 -17.93
N GLU A 302 -10.75 16.12 -17.46
CA GLU A 302 -10.76 14.68 -17.12
C GLU A 302 -10.53 13.83 -18.36
N LEU A 303 -11.22 14.13 -19.46
CA LEU A 303 -11.06 13.46 -20.75
C LEU A 303 -9.68 13.73 -21.35
N ALA A 304 -9.14 14.95 -21.24
CA ALA A 304 -7.78 15.26 -21.63
C ALA A 304 -6.77 14.54 -20.73
N SER A 305 -7.06 14.36 -19.43
CA SER A 305 -6.20 13.59 -18.52
C SER A 305 -6.23 12.11 -18.85
N ALA A 306 -7.40 11.55 -19.16
CA ALA A 306 -7.57 10.16 -19.58
C ALA A 306 -6.95 9.92 -20.96
N LYS A 307 -7.15 10.81 -21.94
CA LYS A 307 -6.50 10.76 -23.25
C LYS A 307 -5.00 10.96 -23.15
N ALA A 308 -4.54 11.90 -22.32
CA ALA A 308 -3.13 12.12 -22.12
C ALA A 308 -2.49 10.98 -21.34
N ALA A 309 -3.21 10.33 -20.39
CA ALA A 309 -2.79 9.08 -19.76
C ALA A 309 -2.70 7.98 -20.82
N ARG A 310 -3.77 7.71 -21.58
CA ARG A 310 -3.80 6.71 -22.66
C ARG A 310 -2.68 6.92 -23.69
N HIS A 311 -2.53 8.13 -24.22
CA HIS A 311 -1.49 8.47 -25.19
C HIS A 311 -0.07 8.36 -24.60
N ARG A 312 0.06 8.56 -23.29
CA ARG A 312 1.30 8.32 -22.53
C ARG A 312 1.58 6.83 -22.37
N LEU A 313 0.57 6.00 -22.06
CA LEU A 313 0.67 4.54 -22.03
C LEU A 313 1.12 4.02 -23.42
N GLN A 314 0.47 4.48 -24.49
CA GLN A 314 0.78 4.13 -25.88
C GLN A 314 2.22 4.44 -26.31
N ARG A 315 2.84 5.48 -25.74
CA ARG A 315 4.20 5.93 -26.12
C ARG A 315 5.30 5.45 -25.18
N GLY A 316 5.00 4.56 -24.23
CA GLY A 316 6.04 4.14 -23.29
C GLY A 316 6.35 5.18 -22.21
N VAL A 317 5.57 6.26 -22.07
CA VAL A 317 5.84 7.38 -21.13
C VAL A 317 4.78 7.40 -20.03
N TRP A 318 4.96 6.57 -19.01
CA TRP A 318 3.89 6.19 -18.08
C TRP A 318 3.84 6.99 -16.77
N THR A 319 4.70 8.00 -16.59
CA THR A 319 4.84 8.74 -15.31
C THR A 319 4.53 10.23 -15.46
N SER A 320 3.47 10.70 -14.82
CA SER A 320 3.41 12.08 -14.34
C SER A 320 2.91 12.06 -12.90
N VAL A 321 3.82 12.35 -11.97
CA VAL A 321 3.60 12.45 -10.51
C VAL A 321 2.35 13.28 -10.15
N ARG A 322 1.90 14.19 -11.03
CA ARG A 322 0.75 15.08 -10.82
C ARG A 322 -0.62 14.55 -11.28
N PHE A 323 -0.69 13.41 -11.99
CA PHE A 323 -1.93 12.89 -12.58
C PHE A 323 -2.18 11.40 -12.25
N GLY A 324 -1.60 10.90 -11.15
CA GLY A 324 -1.62 9.48 -10.79
C GLY A 324 -0.71 8.59 -11.65
N ASP A 325 -0.71 7.29 -11.35
CA ASP A 325 0.01 6.25 -12.09
C ASP A 325 -0.86 4.99 -12.18
N MET A 326 -1.31 4.68 -13.40
CA MET A 326 -2.23 3.56 -13.66
C MET A 326 -1.65 2.21 -13.19
N ARG A 327 -0.34 1.99 -13.32
CA ARG A 327 0.29 0.72 -12.99
C ARG A 327 0.30 0.47 -11.49
N ARG A 328 0.65 1.51 -10.72
CA ARG A 328 0.61 1.46 -9.25
C ARG A 328 -0.82 1.41 -8.72
N ALA A 329 -1.76 2.10 -9.37
CA ALA A 329 -3.17 2.01 -8.99
C ALA A 329 -3.73 0.59 -9.21
N LEU A 330 -3.45 -0.03 -10.35
CA LEU A 330 -3.79 -1.43 -10.62
C LEU A 330 -3.14 -2.36 -9.59
N SER A 331 -1.82 -2.24 -9.38
CA SER A 331 -1.09 -3.08 -8.41
C SER A 331 -1.66 -2.97 -6.99
N ALA A 332 -1.99 -1.75 -6.54
CA ALA A 332 -2.64 -1.54 -5.24
C ALA A 332 -4.03 -2.19 -5.16
N CYS A 333 -4.84 -2.08 -6.21
CA CYS A 333 -6.15 -2.75 -6.30
C CYS A 333 -6.03 -4.29 -6.27
N GLU A 334 -5.09 -4.87 -7.02
CA GLU A 334 -4.85 -6.32 -6.99
C GLU A 334 -4.46 -6.80 -5.59
N ARG A 335 -3.59 -6.06 -4.88
CA ARG A 335 -3.20 -6.39 -3.50
C ARG A 335 -4.38 -6.27 -2.52
N LEU A 336 -5.26 -5.28 -2.70
CA LEU A 336 -6.48 -5.14 -1.90
C LEU A 336 -7.42 -6.34 -2.12
N ILE A 337 -7.62 -6.76 -3.37
CA ILE A 337 -8.40 -7.96 -3.71
C ILE A 337 -7.79 -9.21 -3.05
N LEU A 338 -6.46 -9.37 -3.11
CA LEU A 338 -5.74 -10.47 -2.45
C LEU A 338 -5.92 -10.47 -0.92
N LEU A 339 -6.02 -9.31 -0.29
CA LEU A 339 -6.28 -9.20 1.14
C LEU A 339 -7.71 -9.57 1.54
N LYS A 340 -8.64 -9.74 0.58
CA LYS A 340 -10.05 -10.12 0.79
C LYS A 340 -10.82 -9.15 1.71
N THR A 341 -10.64 -7.86 1.47
CA THR A 341 -11.11 -6.76 2.34
C THR A 341 -12.55 -6.37 2.08
N GLY A 342 -13.01 -6.48 0.84
CA GLY A 342 -14.40 -6.25 0.49
C GLY A 342 -14.65 -6.27 -1.01
N PRO A 343 -15.92 -6.27 -1.43
CA PRO A 343 -16.28 -6.32 -2.84
C PRO A 343 -15.93 -5.03 -3.58
N LYS A 344 -15.88 -3.86 -2.90
CA LYS A 344 -15.61 -2.56 -3.53
C LYS A 344 -14.26 -2.52 -4.27
N ASP A 345 -13.27 -3.28 -3.83
CA ASP A 345 -11.97 -3.33 -4.51
C ASP A 345 -12.04 -4.00 -5.90
N LEU A 346 -13.01 -4.90 -6.12
CA LEU A 346 -13.25 -5.54 -7.43
C LEU A 346 -13.75 -4.53 -8.47
N ARG A 347 -14.72 -3.68 -8.13
CA ARG A 347 -15.21 -2.64 -9.05
C ARG A 347 -14.17 -1.54 -9.30
N ASP A 348 -13.36 -1.21 -8.30
CA ASP A 348 -12.27 -0.24 -8.42
C ASP A 348 -11.21 -0.77 -9.40
N TYR A 349 -10.84 -2.04 -9.27
CA TYR A 349 -9.95 -2.70 -10.24
C TYR A 349 -10.58 -2.74 -11.63
N ALA A 350 -11.85 -3.13 -11.73
CA ALA A 350 -12.53 -3.29 -13.01
C ALA A 350 -12.64 -1.98 -13.81
N VAL A 351 -12.87 -0.84 -13.15
CA VAL A 351 -12.91 0.46 -13.85
C VAL A 351 -11.52 0.87 -14.34
N LEU A 352 -10.44 0.53 -13.62
CA LEU A 352 -9.08 0.74 -14.14
C LEU A 352 -8.79 -0.14 -15.35
N LEU A 353 -9.22 -1.41 -15.33
CA LEU A 353 -9.12 -2.33 -16.47
C LEU A 353 -9.85 -1.79 -17.71
N TYR A 354 -11.05 -1.25 -17.52
CA TYR A 354 -11.81 -0.58 -18.59
C TYR A 354 -10.99 0.53 -19.25
N HIS A 355 -10.37 1.41 -18.46
CA HIS A 355 -9.55 2.51 -18.98
C HIS A 355 -8.24 2.05 -19.63
N CYS A 356 -7.81 0.83 -19.34
CA CYS A 356 -6.66 0.19 -19.98
C CYS A 356 -7.04 -0.59 -21.25
N GLY A 357 -8.33 -0.69 -21.60
CA GLY A 357 -8.80 -1.44 -22.76
C GLY A 357 -8.98 -2.96 -22.53
N PHE A 358 -8.84 -3.42 -21.28
CA PHE A 358 -9.05 -4.82 -20.90
C PHE A 358 -10.53 -5.06 -20.60
N TYR A 359 -11.37 -4.99 -21.64
CA TYR A 359 -12.83 -5.00 -21.50
C TYR A 359 -13.39 -6.36 -21.05
N GLU A 360 -12.81 -7.47 -21.54
CA GLU A 360 -13.22 -8.83 -21.16
C GLU A 360 -12.97 -9.05 -19.64
N GLU A 361 -11.78 -8.67 -19.16
CA GLU A 361 -11.41 -8.74 -17.76
C GLU A 361 -12.18 -7.73 -16.90
N SER A 362 -12.39 -6.51 -17.38
CA SER A 362 -13.21 -5.51 -16.70
C SER A 362 -14.62 -6.05 -16.43
N LEU A 363 -15.26 -6.65 -17.45
CA LEU A 363 -16.58 -7.27 -17.31
C LEU A 363 -16.57 -8.40 -16.29
N HIS A 364 -15.55 -9.25 -16.33
CA HIS A 364 -15.39 -10.35 -15.37
C HIS A 364 -15.38 -9.85 -13.93
N TYR A 365 -14.56 -8.85 -13.61
CA TYR A 365 -14.47 -8.30 -12.25
C TYR A 365 -15.73 -7.50 -11.82
N LEU A 366 -16.44 -6.85 -12.75
CA LEU A 366 -17.74 -6.21 -12.46
C LEU A 366 -18.81 -7.25 -12.08
N ASN A 367 -18.83 -8.40 -12.77
CA ASN A 367 -19.73 -9.50 -12.43
C ASN A 367 -19.39 -10.11 -11.06
N LEU A 368 -18.10 -10.32 -10.77
CA LEU A 368 -17.66 -10.78 -9.44
C LEU A 368 -18.07 -9.81 -8.33
N TYR A 369 -17.97 -8.50 -8.58
CA TYR A 369 -18.46 -7.48 -7.66
C TYR A 369 -19.96 -7.63 -7.37
N GLN A 370 -20.78 -7.76 -8.41
CA GLN A 370 -22.24 -7.92 -8.26
C GLN A 370 -22.60 -9.18 -7.46
N VAL A 371 -21.97 -10.32 -7.77
CA VAL A 371 -22.20 -11.58 -7.05
C VAL A 371 -21.85 -11.42 -5.56
N ASN A 372 -20.65 -10.92 -5.27
CA ASN A 372 -20.18 -10.78 -3.88
C ASN A 372 -21.01 -9.78 -3.08
N LYS A 373 -21.44 -8.69 -3.71
CA LYS A 373 -22.33 -7.71 -3.09
C LYS A 373 -23.68 -8.34 -2.71
N MET A 374 -24.29 -9.11 -3.61
CA MET A 374 -25.57 -9.78 -3.36
C MET A 374 -25.46 -10.83 -2.24
N CYS A 375 -24.37 -11.60 -2.21
CA CYS A 375 -24.09 -12.53 -1.11
C CYS A 375 -23.95 -11.80 0.24
N THR A 376 -23.31 -10.62 0.26
CA THR A 376 -23.14 -9.81 1.47
C THR A 376 -24.48 -9.29 1.98
N LEU A 377 -25.36 -8.81 1.09
CA LEU A 377 -26.71 -8.32 1.44
C LEU A 377 -27.62 -9.44 1.98
N ASN A 378 -27.53 -10.64 1.42
CA ASN A 378 -28.35 -11.78 1.86
C ASN A 378 -27.94 -12.34 3.23
N THR A 379 -26.71 -12.06 3.67
CA THR A 379 -26.17 -12.55 4.95
C THR A 379 -26.38 -11.54 6.09
N SER A 380 -26.66 -10.27 5.79
CA SER A 380 -26.92 -9.25 6.81
C SER A 380 -28.37 -9.30 7.30
N THR A 381 -28.59 -9.73 8.55
CA THR A 381 -29.90 -9.81 9.22
C THR A 381 -30.52 -8.44 9.57
N PHE A 382 -29.81 -7.34 9.29
CA PHE A 382 -30.26 -5.98 9.58
C PHE A 382 -30.37 -5.15 8.29
N PRO A 383 -31.43 -4.34 8.12
CA PRO A 383 -31.55 -3.47 6.94
C PRO A 383 -30.42 -2.43 6.95
N GLN A 384 -29.49 -2.56 5.99
CA GLN A 384 -28.47 -1.55 5.77
C GLN A 384 -29.13 -0.26 5.26
N SER A 385 -28.89 0.87 5.95
CA SER A 385 -29.20 2.18 5.41
C SER A 385 -28.25 2.46 4.25
N PHE A 386 -28.72 2.34 3.02
CA PHE A 386 -27.93 2.72 1.84
C PHE A 386 -27.62 4.21 1.92
N SER A 387 -26.34 4.57 1.87
CA SER A 387 -25.97 5.97 1.69
C SER A 387 -26.37 6.41 0.27
N THR A 388 -26.66 7.69 0.08
CA THR A 388 -26.91 8.27 -1.25
C THR A 388 -25.76 8.00 -2.22
N ASN A 389 -24.53 7.93 -1.70
CA ASN A 389 -23.33 7.64 -2.48
C ASN A 389 -23.28 6.17 -2.93
N ASP A 390 -23.77 5.21 -2.12
CA ASP A 390 -23.77 3.80 -2.53
C ASP A 390 -24.76 3.56 -3.69
N LEU A 391 -25.90 4.25 -3.71
CA LEU A 391 -26.86 4.18 -4.81
C LEU A 391 -26.30 4.77 -6.11
N GLU A 392 -25.57 5.89 -6.03
CA GLU A 392 -24.90 6.48 -7.20
C GLU A 392 -23.78 5.58 -7.73
N GLU A 393 -23.01 4.96 -6.83
CA GLU A 393 -21.98 3.98 -7.19
C GLU A 393 -22.59 2.75 -7.89
N ASP A 394 -23.76 2.30 -7.47
CA ASP A 394 -24.45 1.16 -8.07
C ASP A 394 -24.94 1.46 -9.49
N ASP A 395 -25.60 2.61 -9.68
CA ASP A 395 -25.99 3.09 -11.01
C ASP A 395 -24.77 3.27 -11.93
N ALA A 396 -23.65 3.78 -11.39
CA ALA A 396 -22.41 3.90 -12.14
C ALA A 396 -21.82 2.53 -12.56
N VAL A 397 -21.91 1.50 -11.71
CA VAL A 397 -21.53 0.12 -12.05
C VAL A 397 -22.40 -0.43 -13.17
N GLU A 398 -23.72 -0.30 -13.08
CA GLU A 398 -24.65 -0.78 -14.11
C GLU A 398 -24.38 -0.12 -15.47
N LYS A 399 -24.21 1.21 -15.48
CA LYS A 399 -23.85 1.96 -16.70
C LYS A 399 -22.52 1.51 -17.28
N LEU A 400 -21.53 1.22 -16.44
CA LEU A 400 -20.23 0.72 -16.89
C LEU A 400 -20.36 -0.68 -17.52
N ILE A 401 -21.13 -1.58 -16.90
CA ILE A 401 -21.40 -2.92 -17.45
C ILE A 401 -22.10 -2.83 -18.81
N ILE A 402 -23.12 -1.97 -18.95
CA ILE A 402 -23.80 -1.75 -20.23
C ILE A 402 -22.80 -1.28 -21.28
N ARG A 403 -21.96 -0.30 -20.94
CA ARG A 403 -20.95 0.25 -21.87
C ARG A 403 -19.92 -0.81 -22.29
N VAL A 404 -19.40 -1.59 -21.36
CA VAL A 404 -18.45 -2.68 -21.65
C VAL A 404 -19.08 -3.71 -22.58
N ASN A 405 -20.33 -4.12 -22.33
CA ASN A 405 -21.04 -5.05 -23.20
C ASN A 405 -21.24 -4.49 -24.61
N LEU A 406 -21.57 -3.21 -24.76
CA LEU A 406 -21.69 -2.56 -26.07
C LEU A 406 -20.36 -2.61 -26.83
N ILE A 407 -19.25 -2.27 -26.18
CA ILE A 407 -17.91 -2.33 -26.79
C ILE A 407 -17.54 -3.75 -27.21
N LEU A 408 -17.78 -4.74 -26.33
CA LEU A 408 -17.49 -6.15 -26.64
C LEU A 408 -18.37 -6.69 -27.78
N MET A 409 -19.62 -6.23 -27.88
CA MET A 409 -20.47 -6.53 -29.04
C MET A 409 -19.87 -5.92 -30.31
N GLU A 410 -19.50 -4.65 -30.32
CA GLU A 410 -18.87 -4.01 -31.49
C GLU A 410 -17.54 -4.68 -31.90
N GLU A 411 -16.66 -4.99 -30.94
CA GLU A 411 -15.42 -5.72 -31.21
C GLU A 411 -15.66 -7.13 -31.73
N GLY A 412 -16.69 -7.82 -31.24
CA GLY A 412 -17.10 -9.13 -31.75
C GLY A 412 -17.51 -9.07 -33.23
N TRP A 413 -18.09 -7.96 -33.66
CA TRP A 413 -18.47 -7.71 -35.05
C TRP A 413 -17.26 -7.29 -35.89
N CYS A 414 -16.28 -6.57 -35.32
CA CYS A 414 -15.02 -6.21 -36.00
C CYS A 414 -13.98 -7.34 -36.06
N ARG A 415 -13.93 -8.27 -35.10
CA ARG A 415 -13.00 -9.43 -35.10
C ARG A 415 -13.29 -10.43 -36.21
N GLN A 416 -14.49 -10.44 -36.79
CA GLN A 416 -14.76 -11.16 -38.04
C GLN A 416 -13.98 -10.58 -39.25
N GLN A 417 -13.34 -9.41 -39.11
CA GLN A 417 -12.58 -8.74 -40.18
C GLN A 417 -11.11 -8.45 -39.87
N ARG A 418 -10.60 -8.64 -38.64
CA ARG A 418 -9.17 -8.40 -38.32
C ARG A 418 -8.57 -9.48 -37.43
N VAL A 419 -7.62 -10.22 -38.02
CA VAL A 419 -6.70 -11.15 -37.36
C VAL A 419 -5.43 -10.37 -37.04
N ASP A 420 -5.35 -9.74 -35.87
CA ASP A 420 -4.08 -9.28 -35.28
C ASP A 420 -4.29 -9.05 -33.78
N LYS A 421 -3.94 -10.07 -32.97
CA LYS A 421 -3.89 -9.99 -31.51
C LYS A 421 -2.42 -9.92 -31.09
N GLY A 422 -2.00 -8.80 -30.50
CA GLY A 422 -0.64 -8.68 -29.97
C GLY A 422 -0.19 -7.31 -29.49
N ASN A 423 -0.93 -6.23 -29.77
CA ASN A 423 -0.56 -4.91 -29.27
C ASN A 423 -1.52 -4.45 -28.18
N LEU A 424 -0.96 -3.94 -27.07
CA LEU A 424 -1.68 -3.36 -25.94
C LEU A 424 -2.64 -2.21 -26.29
N PHE A 425 -2.65 -1.77 -27.55
CA PHE A 425 -3.44 -0.64 -28.01
C PHE A 425 -3.84 -0.88 -29.47
N ASN A 426 -5.07 -1.31 -29.71
CA ASN A 426 -5.68 -1.29 -31.03
C ASN A 426 -6.54 -0.01 -31.15
N ASP A 427 -6.26 0.80 -32.16
CA ASP A 427 -6.79 2.16 -32.40
C ASP A 427 -8.27 2.21 -32.84
N SER A 428 -9.13 1.34 -32.34
CA SER A 428 -10.54 1.28 -32.76
C SER A 428 -11.49 1.61 -31.62
N GLU A 429 -11.62 2.89 -31.28
CA GLU A 429 -12.88 3.44 -30.74
C GLU A 429 -13.76 3.88 -31.92
N PRO A 430 -15.02 3.45 -32.02
CA PRO A 430 -16.09 4.34 -32.45
C PRO A 430 -16.61 5.10 -31.22
N TRP A 431 -17.04 6.33 -31.47
CA TRP A 431 -17.19 7.43 -30.51
C TRP A 431 -18.38 7.30 -29.55
#